data_AF-A0A2S3VWW7-F1
#
_entry.id   AF-A0A2S3VWW7-F1
#
_cell.length_a   1.000
_cell.length_b   1.000
_cell.length_c   1.000
_cell.angle_alpha   90.00
_cell.angle_beta   90.00
_cell.angle_gamma   90.00
#
_symmetry.space_group_name_H-M   'P 1'
#
loop_
_entity.id
_entity.type
_entity.pdbx_description
1 polymer ?
#
loop_
_entity_poly.entity_id
_entity_poly.type
_entity_poly.pdbx_seq_one_letter_code
_entity_poly.pdbx_strand_id
1 'polypeptide(L)' 'MQEELLNMAWADGDAGAFAHALSVIARAQGADDIAKEALSGKGDLDLTDLFRIMSAFGIKVTFHAAD' A
#
# COMPACT_ATOMS: atom_id res chain seq x y z
N MET A 1 -10.37 3.09 10.02
CA MET A 1 -10.95 3.31 8.68
C MET A 1 -9.95 3.10 7.54
N GLN A 2 -8.80 3.81 7.51
CA GLN A 2 -7.79 3.62 6.46
C GLN A 2 -6.91 2.37 6.66
N GLU A 3 -6.51 2.09 7.89
CA GLU A 3 -5.78 0.85 8.25
C GLU A 3 -6.62 -0.41 7.97
N GLU A 4 -7.94 -0.34 8.14
CA GLU A 4 -8.85 -1.46 7.86
C GLU A 4 -8.86 -1.82 6.37
N LEU A 5 -8.84 -0.84 5.47
CA LEU A 5 -8.75 -1.08 4.02
C LEU A 5 -7.44 -1.77 3.65
N LEU A 6 -6.32 -1.33 4.24
CA LEU A 6 -5.01 -1.93 4.02
C LEU A 6 -4.94 -3.37 4.54
N ASN A 7 -5.49 -3.62 5.73
CA ASN A 7 -5.49 -4.94 6.35
C ASN A 7 -6.39 -5.93 5.59
N MET A 8 -7.55 -5.49 5.09
CA MET A 8 -8.42 -6.35 4.26
C MET A 8 -7.76 -6.69 2.93
N ALA A 9 -7.21 -5.70 2.23
CA ALA A 9 -6.52 -5.93 0.96
C ALA A 9 -5.28 -6.85 1.12
N TRP A 10 -4.56 -6.71 2.24
CA TRP A 10 -3.44 -7.60 2.58
C TRP A 10 -3.90 -9.04 2.81
N ALA A 11 -4.99 -9.23 3.57
CA ALA A 11 -5.52 -10.56 3.86
C ALA A 11 -6.04 -11.28 2.61
N ASP A 12 -6.67 -10.54 1.69
CA ASP A 12 -7.21 -11.07 0.44
C ASP A 12 -6.13 -11.28 -0.64
N GLY A 13 -4.92 -10.76 -0.43
CA GLY A 13 -3.83 -10.82 -1.41
C GLY A 13 -4.09 -10.01 -2.68
N ASP A 14 -5.04 -9.06 -2.63
CA ASP A 14 -5.41 -8.23 -3.78
C ASP A 14 -4.48 -7.01 -3.86
N ALA A 15 -3.46 -7.12 -4.71
CA ALA A 15 -2.50 -6.05 -4.95
C ALA A 15 -3.15 -4.75 -5.46
N GLY A 16 -4.24 -4.83 -6.22
CA GLY A 16 -4.96 -3.66 -6.73
C GLY A 16 -5.73 -2.95 -5.63
N ALA A 17 -6.43 -3.71 -4.78
CA ALA A 17 -7.07 -3.17 -3.59
C ALA A 17 -6.05 -2.57 -2.61
N PHE A 18 -4.88 -3.19 -2.48
CA PHE A 18 -3.80 -2.71 -1.61
C PHE A 18 -3.23 -1.39 -2.11
N ALA A 19 -2.91 -1.30 -3.40
CA ALA A 19 -2.45 -0.08 -4.06
C ALA A 19 -3.49 1.05 -3.93
N HIS A 20 -4.77 0.72 -4.09
CA HIS A 20 -5.85 1.69 -3.90
C HIS A 20 -5.93 2.19 -2.45
N ALA A 21 -5.88 1.30 -1.45
CA ALA A 21 -5.86 1.68 -0.04
C ALA A 21 -4.66 2.57 0.30
N LEU A 22 -3.48 2.22 -0.21
CA LEU A 22 -2.25 3.00 -0.06
C LEU A 22 -2.39 4.40 -0.67
N SER A 23 -3.01 4.51 -1.85
CA SER A 23 -3.26 5.81 -2.51
C SER A 23 -4.22 6.70 -1.70
N VAL A 24 -5.22 6.12 -1.04
CA VAL A 24 -6.15 6.84 -0.16
C VAL A 24 -5.43 7.38 1.07
N ILE A 25 -4.51 6.59 1.64
CA ILE A 25 -3.65 7.04 2.75
C ILE A 25 -2.71 8.16 2.31
N ALA A 26 -2.06 8.00 1.16
CA ALA A 26 -1.15 8.98 0.61
C ALA A 26 -1.83 10.34 0.37
N ARG A 27 -3.03 10.33 -0.22
CA ARG A 27 -3.83 11.56 -0.40
C ARG A 27 -4.24 12.22 0.91
N ALA A 28 -4.64 11.42 1.91
CA ALA A 28 -5.01 11.96 3.21
C ALA A 28 -3.84 12.64 3.94
N GLN A 29 -2.61 12.24 3.63
CA GLN A 29 -1.39 12.82 4.19
C GLN A 29 -0.79 13.94 3.32
N GLY A 30 -1.45 14.33 2.23
CA GLY A 30 -0.97 15.39 1.32
C GLY A 30 0.19 14.96 0.41
N ALA A 31 0.41 13.66 0.25
CA ALA A 31 1.45 13.08 -0.60
C ALA A 31 0.86 12.57 -1.94
N ASP A 32 0.34 13.50 -2.75
CA ASP A 32 -0.35 13.20 -4.02
C ASP A 32 0.56 12.60 -5.10
N ASP A 33 1.86 12.89 -5.04
CA ASP A 33 2.90 12.28 -5.88
C ASP A 33 3.03 10.78 -5.59
N ILE A 34 3.09 10.43 -4.31
CA ILE A 34 3.15 9.05 -3.85
C ILE A 34 1.84 8.32 -4.17
N ALA A 35 0.69 8.99 -4.02
CA ALA A 35 -0.60 8.42 -4.39
C ALA A 35 -0.70 8.12 -5.90
N LYS A 36 -0.07 8.95 -6.74
CA LYS A 36 0.01 8.72 -8.18
C LYS A 36 0.96 7.59 -8.52
N GLU A 37 2.12 7.49 -7.88
CA GLU A 37 3.03 6.34 -8.04
C GLU A 37 2.32 5.03 -7.65
N ALA A 38 1.58 5.03 -6.54
CA ALA A 38 0.81 3.87 -6.08
C ALA A 38 -0.27 3.42 -7.07
N LEU A 39 -0.84 4.34 -7.86
CA LEU A 39 -1.88 4.03 -8.86
C LEU A 39 -1.36 3.93 -10.30
N SER A 40 -0.12 4.39 -10.55
CA SER A 40 0.53 4.38 -11.86
C SER A 40 0.97 2.98 -12.27
N GLY A 41 1.15 2.09 -11.29
CA GLY A 41 1.34 0.66 -11.51
C GLY A 41 0.06 0.07 -12.10
N LYS A 42 -0.01 0.02 -13.43
CA LYS A 42 -1.07 -0.61 -14.23
C LYS A 42 -1.01 -2.15 -14.13
N GLY A 43 -0.90 -2.67 -12.91
CA GLY A 43 -0.72 -4.08 -12.57
C GLY A 43 0.69 -4.48 -12.14
N ASP A 44 1.65 -3.55 -12.08
CA ASP A 44 3.05 -3.85 -11.75
C ASP A 44 3.60 -2.78 -10.80
N LEU A 45 3.06 -2.77 -9.58
CA LEU A 45 3.68 -2.01 -8.50
C LEU A 45 4.78 -2.92 -7.96
N ASP A 46 6.00 -2.69 -8.44
CA ASP A 46 7.14 -3.50 -8.02
C ASP A 46 7.27 -3.44 -6.49
N LEU A 47 7.64 -4.58 -5.89
CA LEU A 47 7.77 -4.69 -4.44
C LEU A 47 8.70 -3.61 -3.86
N THR A 48 9.69 -3.16 -4.63
CA THR A 48 10.59 -2.07 -4.23
C THR A 48 9.83 -0.76 -4.02
N ASP A 49 8.95 -0.39 -4.96
CA ASP A 49 8.15 0.83 -4.87
C ASP A 49 7.13 0.71 -3.73
N LEU A 50 6.53 -0.47 -3.56
CA LEU A 50 5.66 -0.78 -2.43
C LEU A 50 6.35 -0.50 -1.09
N PHE A 51 7.53 -1.09 -0.87
CA PHE A 51 8.27 -0.91 0.37
C PHE A 51 8.72 0.53 0.58
N ARG A 52 9.10 1.23 -0.49
CA ARG A 52 9.45 2.66 -0.43
C ARG A 52 8.27 3.48 0.09
N ILE A 53 7.08 3.24 -0.45
CA ILE A 53 5.87 3.96 -0.06
C ILE A 53 5.47 3.63 1.38
N MET A 54 5.48 2.35 1.75
CA MET A 54 5.17 1.92 3.12
C MET A 54 6.13 2.56 4.14
N SER A 55 7.43 2.62 3.82
CA SER A 55 8.44 3.28 4.63
C SER A 55 8.17 4.79 4.77
N ALA A 56 7.86 5.47 3.66
CA ALA A 56 7.57 6.91 3.66
C ALA A 56 6.37 7.28 4.57
N PHE A 57 5.40 6.38 4.71
CA PHE A 57 4.24 6.55 5.59
C PHE A 57 4.39 5.93 6.98
N GLY A 58 5.56 5.40 7.32
CA GLY A 58 5.80 4.77 8.63
C GLY A 58 4.99 3.49 8.86
N ILE A 59 4.50 2.86 7.79
CA ILE A 59 3.76 1.58 7.85
C ILE A 59 4.77 0.47 8.18
N LYS A 60 4.47 -0.33 9.20
CA LYS A 60 5.29 -1.47 9.61
C LYS A 60 4.62 -2.78 9.22
N VAL A 61 5.39 -3.66 8.58
CA VAL A 61 4.94 -5.02 8.22
C VAL A 61 5.64 -6.01 9.14
N THR A 62 4.88 -6.97 9.67
CA THR A 62 5.43 -8.10 10.44
C THR A 62 5.11 -9.39 9.69
N PHE A 63 6.14 -10.10 9.24
CA PHE A 63 5.99 -11.37 8.56
C PHE A 63 5.90 -12.51 9.58
N HIS A 64 4.94 -13.41 9.38
CA HIS A 64 4.82 -14.67 10.10
C HIS A 64 4.90 -15.80 9.08
N ALA A 65 5.85 -16.71 9.24
CA ALA A 65 5.84 -17.96 8.49
C ALA A 65 4.78 -18.86 9.12
N ALA A 66 3.88 -19.42 8.30
CA ALA A 66 3.06 -20.53 8.74
C ALA A 66 3.97 -21.78 8.82
N ASP A 67 4.01 -22.43 9.98
CA ASP A 67 4.59 -23.78 10.14
C ASP A 67 3.85 -24.82 9.28
#